data_AF-A0A5K3EGW1-F1
#
_entry.id   AF-A0A5K3EGW1-F1
#
_cell.length_a   1.000
_cell.length_b   1.000
_cell.length_c   1.000
_cell.angle_alpha   90.00
_cell.angle_beta   90.00
_cell.angle_gamma   90.00
#
_symmetry.space_group_name_H-M   'P 1'
#
loop_
_entity.id
_entity.type
_entity.pdbx_description
1 polymer ?
#
loop_
_entity_poly.entity_id
_entity_poly.type
_entity_poly.pdbx_seq_one_letter_code
_entity_poly.pdbx_strand_id
1 'polypeptide(L)'
;MIKSKQNFYTIIDLPEGEYQYKFIVDGQWKLGKNQPTTTSSTGVQNNTITVNLSDLDVIEALTKMDAVPTGSSPPGEYGQVIPQSPSAAFASSANSTSASPYTGTSPAGQPAAPIALGIESKATKPPLLPPQLLQVILNRDTNAQCDPNLLPQPNHVMLNHMYALSIKDGVIVLSAISRYRQKFVSTVLYKPI
;
A
#
# COMPACT_ATOMS: atom_id res chain seq x y z
N MET A 1 -12.59 37.11 9.35
CA MET A 1 -11.70 35.92 9.41
C MET A 1 -11.45 35.59 10.87
N ILE A 2 -11.51 34.31 11.24
CA ILE A 2 -11.28 33.82 12.60
C ILE A 2 -9.82 33.41 12.74
N LYS A 3 -9.19 33.75 13.87
CA LYS A 3 -7.79 33.41 14.18
C LYS A 3 -7.74 32.16 15.05
N SER A 4 -6.95 31.17 14.63
CA SER A 4 -6.52 30.02 15.41
C SER A 4 -5.09 30.23 15.95
N LYS A 5 -4.51 29.23 16.62
CA LYS A 5 -3.14 29.31 17.19
C LYS A 5 -2.08 29.64 16.13
N GLN A 6 -2.21 29.08 14.92
CA GLN A 6 -1.25 29.26 13.82
C GLN A 6 -1.89 29.65 12.48
N ASN A 7 -3.20 29.58 12.36
CA ASN A 7 -3.91 29.75 11.08
C ASN A 7 -4.99 30.82 11.19
N PHE A 8 -5.36 31.42 10.06
CA PHE A 8 -6.54 32.24 9.92
C PHE A 8 -7.48 31.61 8.89
N TYR A 9 -8.77 31.54 9.18
CA TYR A 9 -9.74 30.90 8.28
C TYR A 9 -11.10 31.59 8.30
N THR A 10 -11.89 31.33 7.27
CA THR A 10 -13.30 31.68 7.16
C THR A 10 -13.98 30.63 6.29
N ILE A 11 -15.25 30.35 6.54
CA ILE A 11 -16.05 29.45 5.71
C ILE A 11 -17.08 30.33 5.01
N ILE A 12 -17.16 30.21 3.68
CA ILE A 12 -18.07 30.98 2.83
C ILE A 12 -18.69 29.98 1.87
N ASP A 13 -20.02 29.94 1.85
CA ASP A 13 -20.76 29.10 0.91
C ASP A 13 -20.79 29.81 -0.45
N LEU A 14 -20.22 29.16 -1.47
CA LEU A 14 -20.15 29.65 -2.83
C LEU A 14 -20.79 28.62 -3.77
N PRO A 15 -21.56 29.05 -4.79
CA PRO A 15 -21.98 28.18 -5.89
C PRO A 15 -20.79 27.57 -6.65
N GLU A 16 -21.07 26.63 -7.55
CA GLU A 16 -20.06 26.08 -8.47
C GLU A 16 -19.57 27.17 -9.44
N GLY A 17 -18.25 27.27 -9.58
CA GLY A 17 -17.62 28.29 -10.42
C GLY A 17 -16.16 28.60 -10.04
N GLU A 18 -15.57 29.49 -10.82
CA GLU A 18 -14.22 30.02 -10.58
C GLU A 18 -14.31 31.37 -9.86
N TYR A 19 -13.60 31.49 -8.74
CA TYR A 19 -13.61 32.68 -7.90
C TYR A 19 -12.21 33.24 -7.70
N GLN A 20 -12.11 34.56 -7.78
CA GLN A 20 -10.88 35.27 -7.51
C GLN A 20 -10.94 35.94 -6.13
N TYR A 21 -9.84 35.86 -5.39
CA TYR A 21 -9.76 36.42 -4.06
C TYR A 21 -8.36 36.96 -3.75
N LYS A 22 -8.28 37.78 -2.69
CA LYS A 22 -7.03 38.37 -2.21
C LYS A 22 -7.12 38.61 -0.71
N PHE A 23 -5.99 38.57 -0.02
CA PHE A 23 -5.94 38.80 1.42
C PHE A 23 -5.57 40.26 1.72
N ILE A 24 -6.21 40.86 2.72
CA ILE A 24 -5.75 42.11 3.32
C ILE A 24 -5.10 41.75 4.65
N VAL A 25 -3.78 41.92 4.74
CA VAL A 25 -2.97 41.61 5.93
C VAL A 25 -2.25 42.88 6.35
N ASP A 26 -2.55 43.38 7.54
CA ASP A 26 -2.00 44.63 8.07
C ASP A 26 -2.25 45.84 7.14
N GLY A 27 -3.43 45.89 6.52
CA GLY A 27 -3.82 46.95 5.57
C GLY A 27 -3.19 46.81 4.18
N GLN A 28 -2.40 45.77 3.93
CA GLN A 28 -1.73 45.54 2.65
C GLN A 28 -2.35 44.35 1.91
N TRP A 29 -2.55 44.50 0.59
CA TRP A 29 -3.02 43.42 -0.28
C TRP A 29 -1.92 42.37 -0.49
N LYS A 30 -2.19 41.12 -0.11
CA LYS A 30 -1.28 39.98 -0.23
C LYS A 30 -1.92 38.81 -0.96
N LEU A 31 -1.10 38.06 -1.68
CA LEU A 31 -1.46 36.78 -2.31
C LEU A 31 -1.01 35.62 -1.42
N GLY A 32 -1.74 34.51 -1.46
CA GLY A 32 -1.33 33.25 -0.89
C GLY A 32 -0.14 32.68 -1.67
N LYS A 33 0.92 32.29 -0.95
CA LYS A 33 2.19 31.84 -1.57
C LYS A 33 2.10 30.52 -2.34
N ASN A 34 1.21 29.62 -1.91
CA ASN A 34 1.06 28.27 -2.46
C ASN A 34 -0.34 28.03 -3.04
N GLN A 35 -1.01 29.10 -3.47
CA GLN A 35 -2.36 29.03 -4.02
C GLN A 35 -2.31 29.42 -5.50
N PRO A 36 -3.16 28.84 -6.36
CA PRO A 36 -3.25 29.25 -7.75
C PRO A 36 -3.49 30.76 -7.86
N THR A 37 -2.92 31.37 -8.90
CA THR A 37 -3.08 32.81 -9.18
C THR A 37 -3.47 33.01 -10.63
N THR A 38 -4.28 34.05 -10.86
CA THR A 38 -4.61 34.55 -12.19
C THR A 38 -4.24 36.02 -12.29
N THR A 39 -3.86 36.47 -13.48
CA THR A 39 -3.53 37.87 -13.77
C THR A 39 -4.56 38.42 -14.74
N SER A 40 -5.28 39.46 -14.32
CA SER A 40 -6.22 40.16 -15.19
C SER A 40 -5.49 40.93 -16.29
N SER A 41 -6.17 41.25 -17.39
CA SER A 41 -5.63 42.02 -18.52
C SER A 41 -5.08 43.40 -18.13
N THR A 42 -5.53 43.93 -16.99
CA THR A 42 -5.07 45.20 -16.39
C THR A 42 -3.81 45.06 -15.52
N GLY A 43 -3.23 43.86 -15.41
CA GLY A 43 -2.03 43.57 -14.62
C GLY A 43 -2.30 43.25 -13.13
N VAL A 44 -3.57 43.24 -12.70
CA VAL A 44 -3.94 42.90 -11.31
C VAL A 44 -3.86 41.38 -11.11
N GLN A 45 -3.05 40.94 -10.16
CA GLN A 45 -3.00 39.54 -9.71
C GLN A 45 -3.90 39.28 -8.51
N ASN A 46 -4.65 38.18 -8.61
CA ASN A 46 -5.51 37.60 -7.57
C ASN A 46 -5.23 36.11 -7.43
N ASN A 47 -5.52 35.53 -6.26
CA ASN A 47 -5.60 34.07 -6.13
C ASN A 47 -6.90 33.57 -6.77
N THR A 48 -6.88 32.33 -7.25
CA THR A 48 -8.03 31.66 -7.87
C THR A 48 -8.36 30.39 -7.12
N ILE A 49 -9.64 30.13 -6.92
CA ILE A 49 -10.18 28.86 -6.45
C ILE A 49 -11.33 28.43 -7.36
N THR A 50 -11.38 27.15 -7.70
CA THR A 50 -12.51 26.55 -8.43
C THR A 50 -13.32 25.72 -7.44
N VAL A 51 -14.61 26.00 -7.34
CA VAL A 51 -15.57 25.23 -6.55
C VAL A 51 -16.30 24.32 -7.52
N ASN A 52 -16.13 23.00 -7.41
CA ASN A 52 -16.89 22.03 -8.19
C ASN A 52 -17.91 21.32 -7.30
N LEU A 53 -19.06 20.94 -7.84
CA LEU A 53 -20.04 20.13 -7.08
C LEU A 53 -19.46 18.78 -6.65
N SER A 54 -18.53 18.22 -7.43
CA SER A 54 -17.81 16.98 -7.09
C SER A 54 -16.96 17.07 -5.83
N ASP A 55 -16.52 18.27 -5.46
CA ASP A 55 -15.67 18.47 -4.28
C ASP A 55 -16.48 18.31 -2.98
N LEU A 56 -17.81 18.30 -3.08
CA LEU A 56 -18.74 18.03 -1.97
C LEU A 56 -19.01 16.53 -1.79
N ASP A 57 -18.83 15.72 -2.84
CA ASP A 57 -18.88 14.27 -2.73
C ASP A 57 -17.54 13.75 -2.24
N VAL A 58 -17.51 13.26 -1.00
CA VAL A 58 -16.29 12.76 -0.34
C VAL A 58 -15.62 11.66 -1.15
N ILE A 59 -16.40 10.80 -1.83
CA ILE A 59 -15.85 9.68 -2.60
C ILE A 59 -15.17 10.20 -3.86
N GLU A 60 -15.79 11.14 -4.56
CA GLU A 60 -15.24 11.72 -5.79
C GLU A 60 -14.05 12.64 -5.48
N ALA A 61 -14.15 13.45 -4.41
CA ALA A 61 -13.07 14.30 -3.93
C ALA A 61 -11.82 13.50 -3.55
N LEU A 62 -11.98 12.37 -2.84
CA LEU A 62 -10.86 11.49 -2.50
C LEU A 62 -10.26 10.83 -3.74
N THR A 63 -11.07 10.46 -4.73
CA THR A 63 -10.59 9.85 -5.98
C THR A 63 -9.75 10.82 -6.80
N LYS A 64 -10.11 12.11 -6.80
CA LYS A 64 -9.40 13.17 -7.53
C LYS A 64 -8.08 13.61 -6.86
N MET A 65 -7.89 13.32 -5.57
CA MET A 65 -6.66 13.63 -4.85
C MET A 65 -5.61 12.53 -5.04
N ASP A 66 -4.92 12.49 -6.19
CA ASP A 66 -3.77 11.59 -6.50
C ASP A 66 -3.79 10.26 -5.74
N ALA A 67 -4.96 9.62 -5.71
CA ALA A 67 -5.20 8.51 -4.82
C ALA A 67 -4.39 7.35 -5.39
N VAL A 68 -3.34 6.96 -4.67
CA VAL A 68 -2.62 5.73 -4.96
C VAL A 68 -3.69 4.64 -5.04
N PRO A 69 -3.86 3.96 -6.19
CA PRO A 69 -4.90 2.97 -6.34
C PRO A 69 -4.75 1.97 -5.20
N THR A 70 -5.79 1.86 -4.37
CA THR A 70 -5.85 0.96 -3.21
C THR A 70 -6.04 -0.48 -3.67
N GLY A 71 -5.25 -0.91 -4.65
CA GLY A 71 -5.05 -2.32 -4.91
C GLY A 71 -4.40 -2.95 -3.69
N SER A 72 -4.82 -4.15 -3.33
CA SER A 72 -4.20 -4.97 -2.28
C SER A 72 -2.76 -5.41 -2.61
N SER A 73 -2.24 -4.98 -3.76
CA SER A 73 -0.87 -5.20 -4.21
C SER A 73 -0.01 -3.97 -3.89
N PRO A 74 1.23 -4.15 -3.41
CA PRO A 74 2.15 -3.02 -3.25
C PRO A 74 2.30 -2.24 -4.57
N PRO A 75 2.55 -0.92 -4.51
CA PRO A 75 2.78 -0.10 -5.70
C PRO A 75 3.93 -0.68 -6.54
N GLY A 76 3.68 -0.95 -7.83
CA GLY A 76 4.68 -1.44 -8.78
C GLY A 76 4.15 -2.51 -9.74
N GLU A 77 4.90 -2.77 -10.80
CA GLU A 77 4.64 -3.90 -11.70
C GLU A 77 5.21 -5.20 -11.13
N TYR A 78 4.52 -6.31 -11.38
CA TYR A 78 5.04 -7.64 -11.03
C TYR A 78 6.23 -8.00 -11.93
N GLY A 79 7.43 -8.04 -11.36
CA GLY A 79 8.64 -8.50 -12.03
C GLY A 79 9.01 -9.95 -11.69
N GLN A 80 9.87 -10.55 -12.51
CA GLN A 80 10.50 -11.86 -12.22
C GLN A 80 11.89 -11.74 -11.57
N VAL A 81 12.34 -10.50 -11.29
CA VAL A 81 13.67 -10.24 -10.73
C VAL A 81 13.68 -10.64 -9.26
N ILE A 82 14.51 -11.62 -8.92
CA ILE A 82 14.79 -11.98 -7.52
C ILE A 82 15.70 -10.89 -6.95
N PRO A 83 15.28 -10.16 -5.89
CA PRO A 83 16.15 -9.17 -5.26
C PRO A 83 17.42 -9.85 -4.74
N GLN A 84 18.58 -9.22 -4.98
CA GLN A 84 19.82 -9.71 -4.40
C GLN A 84 19.68 -9.72 -2.87
N SER A 85 19.97 -10.86 -2.24
CA SER A 85 19.85 -11.01 -0.79
C SER A 85 20.61 -9.89 -0.07
N PRO A 86 20.09 -9.32 1.03
CA PRO A 86 20.80 -8.30 1.81
C PRO A 86 22.20 -8.75 2.27
N SER A 87 22.42 -10.06 2.39
CA SER A 87 23.72 -10.64 2.78
C SER A 87 24.81 -10.49 1.73
N ALA A 88 24.47 -10.35 0.44
CA ALA A 88 25.46 -10.22 -0.63
C ALA A 88 26.07 -8.80 -0.69
N ALA A 89 25.38 -7.78 -0.16
CA ALA A 89 25.87 -6.41 -0.13
C ALA A 89 26.98 -6.16 0.91
N PHE A 90 27.12 -7.04 1.91
CA PHE A 90 28.14 -6.91 2.96
C PHE A 90 29.47 -7.60 2.63
N ALA A 91 29.52 -8.47 1.62
CA ALA A 91 30.74 -9.19 1.25
C ALA A 91 31.65 -8.40 0.28
N SER A 92 31.15 -7.34 -0.36
CA SER A 92 31.88 -6.61 -1.41
C SER A 92 32.65 -5.37 -0.93
N SER A 93 32.74 -5.09 0.37
CA SER A 93 33.52 -3.94 0.89
C SER A 93 34.86 -4.31 1.55
N ALA A 94 35.33 -5.55 1.45
CA ALA A 94 36.61 -5.97 2.02
C ALA A 94 37.51 -6.59 0.95
N ASN A 95 38.10 -5.75 0.09
CA ASN A 95 39.50 -5.83 -0.33
C ASN A 95 39.77 -4.81 -1.44
N SER A 96 40.27 -3.65 -1.04
CA SER A 96 40.90 -2.68 -1.92
C SER A 96 42.43 -2.76 -1.78
N THR A 97 43.11 -3.54 -2.63
CA THR A 97 44.52 -3.26 -2.95
C THR A 97 44.98 -3.87 -4.28
N SER A 98 45.26 -2.94 -5.22
CA SER A 98 46.27 -2.92 -6.28
C SER A 98 46.30 -3.93 -7.45
N ALA A 99 46.28 -3.31 -8.65
CA ALA A 99 46.95 -3.64 -9.93
C ALA A 99 46.14 -4.36 -11.04
N SER A 100 45.95 -3.60 -12.13
CA SER A 100 45.39 -3.91 -13.48
C SER A 100 46.21 -4.95 -14.28
N PRO A 101 46.03 -5.16 -15.61
CA PRO A 101 44.85 -5.04 -16.50
C PRO A 101 44.68 -6.28 -17.42
N TYR A 102 43.47 -6.76 -17.71
CA TYR A 102 43.23 -7.47 -18.98
C TYR A 102 41.84 -7.16 -19.55
N THR A 103 41.89 -6.89 -20.85
CA THR A 103 40.82 -6.47 -21.77
C THR A 103 39.85 -7.59 -22.08
N GLY A 104 38.55 -7.29 -22.06
CA GLY A 104 37.50 -8.17 -22.55
C GLY A 104 36.19 -7.40 -22.72
N THR A 105 35.92 -6.98 -23.94
CA THR A 105 34.79 -6.15 -24.37
C THR A 105 33.46 -6.92 -24.27
N SER A 106 32.45 -6.36 -23.61
CA SER A 106 31.04 -6.67 -23.86
C SER A 106 30.13 -5.49 -23.51
N PRO A 107 29.00 -5.35 -24.23
CA PRO A 107 28.49 -4.04 -24.62
C PRO A 107 27.65 -3.35 -23.54
N ALA A 108 27.72 -2.02 -23.58
CA ALA A 108 26.94 -1.08 -22.80
C ALA A 108 25.44 -1.18 -23.11
N GLY A 109 24.61 -1.03 -22.07
CA GLY A 109 23.18 -0.74 -22.23
C GLY A 109 22.23 -1.65 -21.45
N GLN A 110 22.45 -1.87 -20.16
CA GLN A 110 21.34 -2.24 -19.26
C GLN A 110 21.09 -1.07 -18.31
N PRO A 111 19.91 -0.43 -18.33
CA PRO A 111 19.55 0.51 -17.28
C PRO A 111 19.55 -0.25 -15.95
N ALA A 112 20.22 0.31 -14.95
CA ALA A 112 20.21 -0.20 -13.59
C ALA A 112 18.76 -0.49 -13.18
N ALA A 113 18.48 -1.75 -12.83
CA ALA A 113 17.15 -2.16 -12.44
C ALA A 113 16.65 -1.26 -11.29
N PRO A 114 15.41 -0.76 -11.33
CA PRO A 114 14.84 -0.07 -10.19
C PRO A 114 14.84 -1.04 -9.02
N ILE A 115 15.48 -0.63 -7.91
CA ILE A 115 15.41 -1.32 -6.63
C ILE A 115 13.92 -1.50 -6.32
N ALA A 116 13.48 -2.74 -6.11
CA ALA A 116 12.11 -3.03 -5.73
C ALA A 116 11.73 -2.12 -4.55
N LEU A 117 10.75 -1.24 -4.78
CA LEU A 117 10.22 -0.31 -3.78
C LEU A 117 9.63 -1.12 -2.63
N GLY A 118 10.34 -1.16 -1.49
CA GLY A 118 9.93 -1.92 -0.31
C GLY A 118 11.08 -2.50 0.50
N ILE A 119 12.31 -2.55 -0.04
CA ILE A 119 13.51 -2.84 0.76
C ILE A 119 14.03 -1.52 1.34
N GLU A 120 13.27 -0.93 2.25
CA GLU A 120 13.87 0.00 3.20
C GLU A 120 14.82 -0.83 4.07
N SER A 121 16.06 -0.36 4.23
CA SER A 121 17.14 -0.98 5.01
C SER A 121 16.86 -1.10 6.53
N LYS A 122 15.58 -1.02 6.94
CA LYS A 122 15.11 -0.89 8.32
C LYS A 122 14.30 -2.09 8.84
N ALA A 123 14.22 -3.21 8.12
CA ALA A 123 13.60 -4.43 8.65
C ALA A 123 14.68 -5.48 9.01
N THR A 124 15.25 -5.37 10.20
CA THR A 124 16.34 -6.24 10.67
C THR A 124 15.86 -7.66 11.04
N LYS A 125 14.55 -7.91 11.13
CA LYS A 125 13.96 -9.24 11.42
C LYS A 125 12.60 -9.39 10.72
N PRO A 126 12.23 -10.61 10.26
CA PRO A 126 10.89 -10.85 9.74
C PRO A 126 9.84 -10.61 10.83
N PRO A 127 8.60 -10.25 10.45
CA PRO A 127 7.52 -10.07 11.40
C PRO A 127 7.24 -11.37 12.16
N LEU A 128 6.85 -11.23 13.43
CA LEU A 128 6.45 -12.37 14.24
C LEU A 128 5.16 -13.00 13.68
N LEU A 129 5.05 -14.32 13.76
CA LEU A 129 3.86 -15.05 13.35
C LEU A 129 2.66 -14.64 14.21
N PRO A 130 1.55 -14.13 13.63
CA PRO A 130 0.36 -13.83 14.38
C PRO A 130 -0.19 -15.10 15.06
N PRO A 131 -0.43 -15.09 16.38
CA PRO A 131 -0.85 -16.28 17.12
C PRO A 131 -2.22 -16.83 16.67
N GLN A 132 -3.05 -16.01 16.03
CA GLN A 132 -4.34 -16.43 15.47
C GLN A 132 -4.17 -17.53 14.41
N LEU A 133 -3.06 -17.55 13.68
CA LEU A 133 -2.81 -18.55 12.65
C LEU A 133 -2.50 -19.94 13.24
N LEU A 134 -2.14 -20.02 14.52
CA LEU A 134 -1.90 -21.28 15.22
C LEU A 134 -3.21 -21.96 15.66
N GLN A 135 -4.34 -21.25 15.62
CA GLN A 135 -5.64 -21.74 16.09
C GLN A 135 -6.38 -22.56 15.00
N VAL A 136 -5.77 -23.65 14.54
CA VAL A 136 -6.30 -24.47 13.44
C VAL A 136 -7.66 -25.07 13.81
N ILE A 137 -8.73 -24.63 13.14
CA ILE A 137 -10.10 -25.09 13.46
C ILE A 137 -10.34 -26.56 13.12
N LEU A 138 -9.58 -27.13 12.18
CA LEU A 138 -9.67 -28.55 11.82
C LEU A 138 -9.04 -29.46 12.87
N ASN A 139 -8.19 -28.92 13.75
CA ASN A 139 -7.59 -29.67 14.86
C ASN A 139 -8.41 -29.53 16.15
N ARG A 140 -9.54 -28.83 16.13
CA ARG A 140 -10.40 -28.66 17.30
C ARG A 140 -11.45 -29.76 17.37
N ASP A 141 -11.65 -30.29 18.57
CA ASP A 141 -12.75 -31.20 18.83
C ASP A 141 -14.09 -30.46 18.67
N THR A 142 -15.00 -31.08 17.91
CA THR A 142 -16.39 -30.63 17.79
C THR A 142 -17.26 -31.50 18.70
N ASN A 143 -18.33 -30.93 19.26
CA ASN A 143 -19.24 -31.69 20.10
C ASN A 143 -19.83 -32.86 19.31
N ALA A 144 -19.72 -34.09 19.85
CA ALA A 144 -20.19 -35.32 19.23
C ALA A 144 -21.71 -35.35 18.96
N GLN A 145 -22.49 -34.43 19.56
CA GLN A 145 -23.93 -34.27 19.31
C GLN A 145 -24.26 -33.38 18.10
N CYS A 146 -23.26 -32.74 17.48
CA CYS A 146 -23.45 -31.89 16.30
C CYS A 146 -23.13 -32.65 15.00
N ASP A 147 -23.60 -32.12 13.86
CA ASP A 147 -23.24 -32.65 12.52
C ASP A 147 -21.72 -32.58 12.31
N PRO A 148 -21.03 -33.68 11.93
CA PRO A 148 -19.58 -33.73 11.76
C PRO A 148 -19.05 -32.79 10.66
N ASN A 149 -19.90 -32.32 9.75
CA ASN A 149 -19.50 -31.36 8.71
C ASN A 149 -19.54 -29.90 9.21
N LEU A 150 -20.04 -29.65 10.42
CA LEU A 150 -20.09 -28.33 11.00
C LEU A 150 -18.81 -28.03 11.78
N LEU A 151 -18.18 -26.91 11.42
CA LEU A 151 -17.01 -26.39 12.09
C LEU A 151 -17.37 -25.11 12.86
N PRO A 152 -16.64 -24.79 13.94
CA PRO A 152 -16.81 -23.52 14.63
C PRO A 152 -16.48 -22.34 13.70
N GLN A 153 -17.07 -21.18 13.98
CA GLN A 153 -16.82 -19.97 13.19
C GLN A 153 -15.33 -19.59 13.22
N PRO A 154 -14.66 -19.47 12.06
CA PRO A 154 -13.25 -19.08 12.00
C PRO A 154 -13.05 -17.60 12.32
N ASN A 155 -11.84 -17.26 12.76
CA ASN A 155 -11.40 -15.87 12.82
C ASN A 155 -11.16 -15.36 11.38
N HIS A 156 -11.50 -14.11 11.08
CA HIS A 156 -11.28 -13.54 9.73
C HIS A 156 -9.80 -13.55 9.32
N VAL A 157 -8.88 -13.50 10.30
CA VAL A 157 -7.41 -13.49 10.06
C VAL A 157 -6.88 -14.82 9.50
N MET A 158 -7.51 -15.97 9.81
CA MET A 158 -7.03 -17.27 9.30
C MET A 158 -7.57 -17.63 7.91
N LEU A 159 -8.50 -16.83 7.37
CA LEU A 159 -9.06 -17.07 6.04
C LEU A 159 -7.99 -16.88 4.97
N ASN A 160 -8.07 -17.68 3.90
CA ASN A 160 -7.10 -17.67 2.80
C ASN A 160 -5.65 -18.06 3.18
N HIS A 161 -5.41 -18.52 4.42
CA HIS A 161 -4.14 -19.13 4.80
C HIS A 161 -4.15 -20.64 4.56
N MET A 162 -3.04 -21.15 4.03
CA MET A 162 -2.88 -22.58 3.75
C MET A 162 -2.43 -23.32 5.01
N TYR A 163 -3.15 -24.39 5.35
CA TYR A 163 -2.77 -25.37 6.35
C TYR A 163 -2.45 -26.69 5.66
N ALA A 164 -1.39 -27.37 6.09
CA ALA A 164 -0.98 -28.64 5.51
C ALA A 164 -0.73 -29.66 6.62
N LEU A 165 -1.12 -30.91 6.38
CA LEU A 165 -0.63 -32.03 7.19
C LEU A 165 0.74 -32.46 6.67
N SER A 166 1.54 -33.08 7.54
CA SER A 166 2.76 -33.76 7.13
C SER A 166 2.41 -34.83 6.10
N ILE A 167 3.16 -34.86 5.00
CA ILE A 167 3.00 -35.84 3.92
C ILE A 167 3.18 -37.24 4.49
N LYS A 168 2.24 -38.13 4.19
CA LYS A 168 2.24 -39.55 4.58
C LYS A 168 1.75 -40.38 3.41
N ASP A 169 2.31 -41.58 3.25
CA ASP A 169 1.90 -42.58 2.23
C ASP A 169 1.83 -42.04 0.79
N GLY A 170 2.74 -41.12 0.43
CA GLY A 170 2.77 -40.53 -0.90
C GLY A 170 1.60 -39.58 -1.21
N VAL A 171 0.92 -39.05 -0.18
CA VAL A 171 -0.19 -38.10 -0.34
C VAL A 171 0.11 -36.82 0.43
N ILE A 172 -0.04 -35.67 -0.25
CA ILE A 172 -0.10 -34.36 0.40
C ILE A 172 -1.54 -33.99 0.69
N VAL A 173 -1.79 -33.46 1.89
CA VAL A 173 -3.09 -32.97 2.32
C VAL A 173 -2.98 -31.48 2.59
N LEU A 174 -3.70 -30.69 1.80
CA LEU A 174 -3.75 -29.24 1.91
C LEU A 174 -5.16 -28.82 2.32
N SER A 175 -5.27 -27.76 3.10
CA SER A 175 -6.54 -27.14 3.42
C SER A 175 -6.46 -25.63 3.47
N ALA A 176 -7.57 -24.99 3.15
CA ALA A 176 -7.74 -23.55 3.29
C ALA A 176 -9.20 -23.24 3.61
N ILE A 177 -9.42 -22.15 4.32
CA ILE A 177 -10.76 -21.68 4.67
C ILE A 177 -11.07 -20.46 3.83
N SER A 178 -12.13 -20.54 3.04
CA SER A 178 -12.59 -19.46 2.18
C SER A 178 -13.95 -18.95 2.63
N ARG A 179 -14.18 -17.65 2.50
CA ARG A 179 -15.48 -17.03 2.78
C ARG A 179 -16.29 -16.93 1.50
N TYR A 180 -17.50 -17.49 1.50
CA TYR A 180 -18.49 -17.29 0.45
C TYR A 180 -19.67 -16.50 1.02
N ARG A 181 -19.78 -15.22 0.64
CA ARG A 181 -20.75 -14.26 1.21
C ARG A 181 -20.65 -14.18 2.73
N GLN A 182 -21.63 -14.71 3.46
CA GLN A 182 -21.66 -14.74 4.92
C GLN A 182 -21.36 -16.14 5.50
N LYS A 183 -20.96 -17.09 4.64
CA LYS A 183 -20.62 -18.46 5.03
C LYS A 183 -19.13 -18.72 4.88
N PHE A 184 -18.63 -19.72 5.61
CA PHE A 184 -17.25 -20.17 5.56
C PHE A 184 -17.22 -21.62 5.11
N VAL A 185 -16.26 -21.96 4.24
CA VAL A 185 -16.06 -23.30 3.71
C VAL A 185 -14.60 -23.67 3.90
N SER A 186 -14.35 -24.77 4.61
CA SER A 186 -13.03 -25.38 4.75
C SER A 186 -12.87 -26.44 3.67
N THR A 187 -12.03 -26.18 2.68
CA THR A 187 -11.75 -27.15 1.61
C THR A 187 -10.50 -27.94 1.98
N VAL A 188 -10.57 -29.27 1.89
CA VAL A 188 -9.43 -30.17 2.06
C VAL A 188 -9.14 -30.88 0.73
N LEU A 189 -7.91 -30.79 0.25
CA LEU A 189 -7.44 -31.41 -0.99
C LEU A 189 -6.43 -32.50 -0.66
N TYR A 190 -6.71 -33.71 -1.14
CA TYR A 190 -5.77 -34.84 -1.14
C TYR A 190 -5.18 -34.98 -2.53
N LYS A 191 -3.86 -34.88 -2.64
CA LYS A 191 -3.14 -35.00 -3.91
C LYS A 191 -1.98 -36.00 -3.77
N PRO A 192 -1.89 -37.04 -4.61
CA PRO A 192 -0.70 -37.90 -4.68
C PRO A 192 0.53 -37.12 -5.14
N ILE A 193 1.71 -37.48 -4.62
CA ILE A 193 3.01 -36.91 -5.05
C ILE A 193 3.68 -37.73 -6.14
#